data_AF-A0A2N2DC15-F1
#
_entry.id   AF-A0A2N2DC15-F1
#
_cell.length_a   1.000
_cell.length_b   1.000
_cell.length_c   1.000
_cell.angle_alpha   90.00
_cell.angle_beta   90.00
_cell.angle_gamma   90.00
#
_symmetry.space_group_name_H-M   'P 1'
#
loop_
_entity.id
_entity.type
_entity.pdbx_description
1 polymer ?
#
loop_
_entity_poly.entity_id
_entity_poly.type
_entity_poly.pdbx_seq_one_letter_code
_entity_poly.pdbx_strand_id
1 'polypeptide(L)'
;KGLLTSDTTRRPGMVTNIDIAPTVLNFLKVSQPPYLFGSNISTLANEENLGSLINLNRQIHMVYNQRPPLIKFYILLQIITVLGAVAVLLLRVSYYKYFKPPMVGLMLVPLVFLIFPFFMTENLHVSFTVLVLMTAVLTAVFLFRASYVSLFLRIGAVLSLALILDLLTGANLIKSSVLGYDPISGARFYGIGNEYMGILIGSAVLFIASVYQSELKPGYLISILSAFFFVFLTYLFISPRWGANFGGSLTALVAFTITYLGLDDRKLCRNTLLCAAGIGVLFIAALVLLNFKGEDGVISHVGRTMALVSREGIKEVVGIIIRKGSMNLKLLRWSLWSRILLVFLSLMIFLFFHPPGQLRRIKNRYPKLSNGFTGIIVGSVTAILVNDSGVVAGATTLIYAGIPLLLLALDFEAGEKPEKKGTG
;
A
#
# COMPACT_ATOMS: atom_id res chain seq x y z
N LYS A 1 -28.37 4.50 27.96
CA LYS A 1 -26.96 4.05 28.00
C LYS A 1 -26.60 3.61 26.59
N GLY A 2 -25.44 3.99 26.06
CA GLY A 2 -25.07 3.69 24.69
C GLY A 2 -23.68 4.17 24.34
N LEU A 3 -23.16 3.76 23.20
CA LEU A 3 -21.86 4.17 22.68
C LEU A 3 -21.99 5.46 21.87
N LEU A 4 -21.07 6.39 22.08
CA LEU A 4 -20.95 7.58 21.21
C LEU A 4 -20.39 7.18 19.85
N THR A 5 -20.93 7.75 18.78
CA THR A 5 -20.43 7.56 17.41
C THR A 5 -20.56 8.86 16.62
N SER A 6 -19.70 9.03 15.60
CA SER A 6 -19.78 10.15 14.65
C SER A 6 -19.40 9.68 13.24
N ASP A 7 -19.91 10.35 12.21
CA ASP A 7 -19.55 10.04 10.82
C ASP A 7 -18.09 10.38 10.48
N THR A 8 -17.42 11.15 11.35
CA THR A 8 -16.00 11.46 11.27
C THR A 8 -15.15 10.23 11.53
N THR A 9 -15.49 9.45 12.56
CA THR A 9 -14.74 8.24 12.92
C THR A 9 -15.30 7.01 12.21
N ARG A 10 -16.64 6.99 11.98
CA ARG A 10 -17.41 5.83 11.53
C ARG A 10 -17.22 4.60 12.40
N ARG A 11 -16.94 4.83 13.69
CA ARG A 11 -16.61 3.78 14.65
C ARG A 11 -17.43 3.96 15.94
N PRO A 12 -18.31 3.01 16.26
CA PRO A 12 -19.00 3.01 17.55
C PRO A 12 -18.00 3.02 18.72
N GLY A 13 -18.26 3.86 19.71
CA GLY A 13 -17.40 4.03 20.89
C GLY A 13 -16.24 5.00 20.69
N MET A 14 -16.16 5.70 19.55
CA MET A 14 -15.08 6.63 19.24
C MET A 14 -15.62 7.90 18.58
N VAL A 15 -15.29 9.05 19.16
CA VAL A 15 -15.59 10.39 18.62
C VAL A 15 -14.33 11.25 18.69
N THR A 16 -14.30 12.32 17.91
CA THR A 16 -13.18 13.27 17.90
C THR A 16 -13.54 14.58 18.57
N ASN A 17 -12.54 15.35 18.99
CA ASN A 17 -12.75 16.71 19.53
C ASN A 17 -13.38 17.66 18.49
N ILE A 18 -13.13 17.45 17.20
CA ILE A 18 -13.74 18.25 16.12
C ILE A 18 -15.23 17.98 15.95
N ASP A 19 -15.76 16.88 16.50
CA ASP A 19 -17.19 16.57 16.48
C ASP A 19 -17.99 17.37 17.52
N ILE A 20 -17.32 17.97 18.52
CA ILE A 20 -17.98 18.72 19.60
C ILE A 20 -18.68 19.96 19.07
N ALA A 21 -17.99 20.77 18.25
CA ALA A 21 -18.56 22.02 17.73
C ALA A 21 -19.79 21.80 16.82
N PRO A 22 -19.76 20.88 15.82
CA PRO A 22 -20.95 20.51 15.06
C PRO A 22 -22.11 20.02 15.94
N THR A 23 -21.81 19.27 17.00
CA THR A 23 -22.82 18.76 17.94
C THR A 23 -23.50 19.89 18.71
N VAL A 24 -22.74 20.87 19.20
CA VAL A 24 -23.29 22.04 19.89
C VAL A 24 -24.13 22.89 18.93
N LEU A 25 -23.66 23.12 17.70
CA LEU A 25 -24.43 23.88 16.70
C LEU A 25 -25.76 23.19 16.35
N ASN A 26 -25.74 21.87 16.17
CA ASN A 26 -26.94 21.09 15.91
C ASN A 26 -27.93 21.15 17.08
N PHE A 27 -27.43 21.06 18.33
CA PHE A 27 -28.24 21.23 19.53
C PHE A 27 -28.91 22.61 19.60
N LEU A 28 -28.17 23.67 19.23
CA LEU A 28 -28.68 25.04 19.14
C LEU A 28 -29.54 25.31 17.88
N LYS A 29 -29.69 24.32 16.99
CA LYS A 29 -30.37 24.43 15.68
C LYS A 29 -29.79 25.54 14.78
N VAL A 30 -28.48 25.76 14.86
CA VAL A 30 -27.73 26.70 14.02
C VAL A 30 -27.10 25.94 12.86
N SER A 31 -27.14 26.52 11.65
CA SER A 31 -26.54 25.89 10.47
C SER A 31 -25.01 25.80 10.60
N GLN A 32 -24.46 24.63 10.27
CA GLN A 32 -23.02 24.39 10.32
C GLN A 32 -22.30 25.15 9.19
N PRO A 33 -21.34 26.03 9.51
CA PRO A 33 -20.48 26.64 8.50
C PRO A 33 -19.63 25.59 7.76
N PRO A 34 -19.41 25.74 6.44
CA PRO A 34 -18.71 24.75 5.62
C PRO A 34 -17.23 24.56 5.97
N TYR A 35 -16.61 25.52 6.67
CA TYR A 35 -15.22 25.44 7.13
C TYR A 35 -15.06 24.64 8.44
N LEU A 36 -16.15 24.35 9.17
CA LEU A 36 -16.09 23.53 10.38
C LEU A 36 -16.07 22.04 10.00
N PHE A 37 -14.96 21.38 10.33
CA PHE A 37 -14.79 19.94 10.21
C PHE A 37 -15.47 19.20 11.37
N GLY A 38 -15.68 17.90 11.19
CA GLY A 38 -16.40 17.05 12.14
C GLY A 38 -17.85 16.82 11.74
N SER A 39 -18.49 15.94 12.50
CA SER A 39 -19.87 15.50 12.32
C SER A 39 -20.59 15.46 13.67
N ASN A 40 -21.92 15.52 13.65
CA ASN A 40 -22.72 15.45 14.86
C ASN A 40 -22.51 14.12 15.60
N ILE A 41 -22.37 14.19 16.94
CA ILE A 41 -22.27 13.01 17.78
C ILE A 41 -23.66 12.43 18.00
N SER A 42 -23.79 11.13 17.78
CA SER A 42 -25.01 10.37 18.06
C SER A 42 -24.72 9.24 19.06
N THR A 43 -25.78 8.72 19.66
CA THR A 43 -25.70 7.60 20.61
C THR A 43 -26.29 6.35 19.96
N LEU A 44 -25.53 5.26 19.96
CA LEU A 44 -26.01 3.93 19.59
C LEU A 44 -26.37 3.16 20.86
N ALA A 45 -27.61 2.67 20.93
CA ALA A 45 -28.04 1.80 22.02
C ALA A 45 -27.19 0.53 22.02
N ASN A 46 -26.58 0.22 23.16
CA ASN A 46 -25.78 -0.98 23.37
C ASN A 46 -25.88 -1.36 24.85
N GLU A 47 -25.95 -2.66 25.14
CA GLU A 47 -26.17 -3.22 26.48
C GLU A 47 -24.85 -3.43 27.25
N GLU A 48 -23.74 -3.76 26.55
CA GLU A 48 -22.41 -3.99 27.14
C GLU A 48 -21.42 -2.84 26.85
N ASN A 49 -21.55 -1.74 27.58
CA ASN A 49 -20.89 -0.48 27.20
C ASN A 49 -19.46 -0.32 27.73
N LEU A 50 -19.22 -0.51 29.03
CA LEU A 50 -17.96 -0.07 29.64
C LEU A 50 -16.81 -1.06 29.42
N GLY A 51 -17.04 -2.36 29.59
CA GLY A 51 -16.02 -3.40 29.37
C GLY A 51 -15.50 -3.40 27.92
N SER A 52 -16.42 -3.31 26.95
CA SER A 52 -16.10 -3.19 25.53
C SER A 52 -15.25 -1.95 25.21
N LEU A 53 -15.57 -0.80 25.82
CA LEU A 53 -14.78 0.42 25.67
C LEU A 53 -13.39 0.31 26.31
N ILE A 54 -13.28 -0.31 27.48
CA ILE A 54 -11.99 -0.53 28.14
C ILE A 54 -11.11 -1.45 27.28
N ASN A 55 -11.67 -2.52 26.72
CA ASN A 55 -10.95 -3.43 25.84
C ASN A 55 -10.52 -2.75 24.53
N LEU A 56 -11.41 -1.97 23.92
CA LEU A 56 -11.09 -1.17 22.74
C LEU A 56 -9.94 -0.19 23.03
N ASN A 57 -10.01 0.52 24.15
CA ASN A 57 -8.98 1.47 24.57
C ASN A 57 -7.63 0.75 24.79
N ARG A 58 -7.63 -0.38 25.49
CA ARG A 58 -6.43 -1.20 25.72
C ARG A 58 -5.80 -1.65 24.41
N GLN A 59 -6.61 -2.14 23.47
CA GLN A 59 -6.14 -2.57 22.15
C GLN A 59 -5.49 -1.42 21.37
N ILE A 60 -6.14 -0.25 21.34
CA ILE A 60 -5.62 0.94 20.65
C ILE A 60 -4.28 1.37 21.26
N HIS A 61 -4.18 1.45 22.59
CA HIS A 61 -2.93 1.81 23.26
C HIS A 61 -1.81 0.80 23.02
N MET A 62 -2.13 -0.50 23.05
CA MET A 62 -1.15 -1.56 22.80
C MET A 62 -0.56 -1.45 21.39
N VAL A 63 -1.40 -1.28 20.37
CA VAL A 63 -0.95 -1.09 18.99
C VAL A 63 -0.14 0.21 18.86
N TYR A 64 -0.63 1.31 19.41
CA TYR A 64 0.03 2.62 19.35
C TYR A 64 1.44 2.60 19.94
N ASN A 65 1.62 1.98 21.12
CA ASN A 65 2.90 1.98 21.82
C ASN A 65 3.95 1.09 21.13
N GLN A 66 3.55 -0.04 20.55
CA GLN A 66 4.52 -0.95 19.90
C GLN A 66 4.69 -0.68 18.41
N ARG A 67 3.80 0.08 17.77
CA ARG A 67 3.88 0.40 16.33
C ARG A 67 5.22 1.05 15.94
N PRO A 68 5.71 2.13 16.61
CA PRO A 68 6.98 2.75 16.25
C PRO A 68 8.19 1.80 16.28
N PRO A 69 8.45 1.02 17.36
CA PRO A 69 9.59 0.10 17.37
C PRO A 69 9.45 -1.03 16.33
N LEU A 70 8.25 -1.57 16.10
CA LEU A 70 8.02 -2.63 15.11
C LEU A 70 8.28 -2.14 13.68
N ILE A 71 7.76 -0.97 13.31
CA ILE A 71 8.00 -0.36 12.00
C ILE A 71 9.48 -0.01 11.82
N LYS A 72 10.13 0.54 12.87
CA LYS A 72 11.56 0.88 12.80
C LYS A 72 12.42 -0.36 12.59
N PHE A 73 12.13 -1.45 13.30
CA PHE A 73 12.81 -2.73 13.11
C PHE A 73 12.61 -3.29 11.70
N TYR A 74 11.36 -3.29 11.21
CA TYR A 74 11.04 -3.74 9.85
C TYR A 74 11.80 -2.96 8.77
N ILE A 75 11.79 -1.62 8.85
CA ILE A 75 12.50 -0.78 7.88
C ILE A 75 14.02 -0.99 7.97
N LEU A 76 14.58 -1.11 9.17
CA LEU A 76 16.01 -1.37 9.35
C LEU A 76 16.41 -2.70 8.73
N LEU A 77 15.64 -3.77 8.95
CA LEU A 77 15.87 -5.08 8.33
C LEU A 77 15.80 -5.00 6.80
N GLN A 78 14.87 -4.23 6.23
CA GLN A 78 14.83 -4.00 4.78
C GLN A 78 16.11 -3.34 4.27
N ILE A 79 16.56 -2.27 4.93
CA ILE A 79 17.77 -1.54 4.52
C ILE A 79 18.98 -2.47 4.59
N ILE A 80 19.18 -3.16 5.72
CA ILE A 80 20.32 -4.09 5.92
C ILE A 80 20.29 -5.21 4.87
N THR A 81 19.13 -5.81 4.65
CA THR A 81 18.98 -6.94 3.70
C THR A 81 19.24 -6.49 2.26
N VAL A 82 18.69 -5.35 1.84
CA VAL A 82 18.87 -4.84 0.48
C VAL A 82 20.32 -4.42 0.25
N LEU A 83 20.92 -3.66 1.17
CA LEU A 83 22.32 -3.24 1.05
C LEU A 83 23.28 -4.43 1.10
N GLY A 84 23.03 -5.41 1.96
CA GLY A 84 23.81 -6.64 2.02
C GLY A 84 23.71 -7.46 0.73
N ALA A 85 22.52 -7.56 0.14
CA ALA A 85 22.31 -8.23 -1.14
C ALA A 85 23.02 -7.51 -2.30
N VAL A 86 22.99 -6.16 -2.31
CA VAL A 86 23.77 -5.36 -3.28
C VAL A 86 25.28 -5.57 -3.09
N ALA A 87 25.76 -5.61 -1.85
CA ALA A 87 27.17 -5.90 -1.57
C ALA A 87 27.57 -7.30 -2.04
N VAL A 88 26.70 -8.31 -1.85
CA VAL A 88 26.93 -9.67 -2.38
C VAL A 88 27.02 -9.67 -3.90
N LEU A 89 26.14 -8.92 -4.58
CA LEU A 89 26.16 -8.77 -6.04
C LEU A 89 27.46 -8.11 -6.52
N LEU A 90 27.90 -7.05 -5.85
CA LEU A 90 29.14 -6.32 -6.17
C LEU A 90 30.39 -7.16 -5.94
N LEU A 91 30.45 -7.87 -4.81
CA LEU A 91 31.61 -8.68 -4.42
C LEU A 91 31.63 -10.05 -5.10
N ARG A 92 30.57 -10.42 -5.83
CA ARG A 92 30.40 -11.72 -6.51
C ARG A 92 30.65 -12.92 -5.60
N VAL A 93 30.22 -12.81 -4.35
CA VAL A 93 30.40 -13.87 -3.35
C VAL A 93 29.26 -14.88 -3.41
N SER A 94 29.55 -16.15 -3.13
CA SER A 94 28.61 -17.27 -3.21
C SER A 94 27.53 -17.30 -2.11
N TYR A 95 27.37 -16.19 -1.36
CA TYR A 95 26.43 -16.05 -0.25
C TYR A 95 25.00 -15.66 -0.68
N TYR A 96 24.70 -15.57 -1.99
CA TYR A 96 23.39 -15.19 -2.54
C TYR A 96 22.22 -16.00 -1.96
N LYS A 97 22.44 -17.30 -1.68
CA LYS A 97 21.41 -18.21 -1.14
C LYS A 97 20.89 -17.80 0.23
N TYR A 98 21.73 -17.14 1.04
CA TYR A 98 21.36 -16.71 2.39
C TYR A 98 20.50 -15.44 2.40
N PHE A 99 20.50 -14.67 1.32
CA PHE A 99 19.67 -13.46 1.18
C PHE A 99 18.25 -13.77 0.70
N LYS A 100 18.02 -14.93 0.06
CA LYS A 100 16.69 -15.29 -0.44
C LYS A 100 15.63 -15.39 0.68
N PRO A 101 15.85 -16.10 1.80
CA PRO A 101 14.86 -16.15 2.88
C PRO A 101 14.52 -14.79 3.52
N PRO A 102 15.47 -13.96 3.98
CA PRO A 102 15.11 -12.68 4.59
C PRO A 102 14.38 -11.76 3.61
N MET A 103 14.75 -11.74 2.32
CA MET A 103 14.05 -10.96 1.30
C MET A 103 12.59 -11.39 1.13
N VAL A 104 12.33 -12.70 1.08
CA VAL A 104 10.95 -13.23 1.01
C VAL A 104 10.18 -12.91 2.29
N GLY A 105 10.80 -13.08 3.45
CA GLY A 105 10.20 -12.74 4.74
C GLY A 105 9.79 -11.28 4.80
N LEU A 106 10.64 -10.36 4.34
CA LEU A 106 10.32 -8.93 4.29
C LEU A 106 9.11 -8.61 3.42
N MET A 107 8.91 -9.30 2.29
CA MET A 107 7.70 -9.14 1.48
C MET A 107 6.44 -9.65 2.19
N LEU A 108 6.57 -10.62 3.11
CA LEU A 108 5.48 -11.23 3.88
C LEU A 108 5.20 -10.54 5.21
N VAL A 109 6.11 -9.72 5.74
CA VAL A 109 5.89 -8.97 7.00
C VAL A 109 4.59 -8.15 6.97
N PRO A 110 4.19 -7.47 5.88
CA PRO A 110 2.90 -6.78 5.83
C PRO A 110 1.68 -7.67 6.09
N LEU A 111 1.73 -8.94 5.66
CA LEU A 111 0.70 -9.94 5.95
C LEU A 111 0.74 -10.32 7.43
N VAL A 112 1.93 -10.52 8.00
CA VAL A 112 2.08 -10.78 9.44
C VAL A 112 1.50 -9.62 10.24
N PHE A 113 1.86 -8.36 9.92
CA PHE A 113 1.34 -7.16 10.59
C PHE A 113 -0.18 -7.00 10.51
N LEU A 114 -0.82 -7.58 9.50
CA LEU A 114 -2.29 -7.57 9.37
C LEU A 114 -2.96 -8.43 10.44
N ILE A 115 -2.39 -9.62 10.73
CA ILE A 115 -2.94 -10.60 11.69
C ILE A 115 -2.29 -10.51 13.07
N PHE A 116 -1.13 -9.86 13.18
CA PHE A 116 -0.32 -9.76 14.39
C PHE A 116 -1.06 -9.23 15.64
N PRO A 117 -2.04 -8.30 15.54
CA PRO A 117 -2.72 -7.78 16.73
C PRO A 117 -3.39 -8.84 17.60
N PHE A 118 -3.76 -10.01 17.07
CA PHE A 118 -4.33 -11.11 17.85
C PHE A 118 -3.32 -11.83 18.75
N PHE A 119 -2.03 -11.72 18.43
CA PHE A 119 -0.94 -12.37 19.15
C PHE A 119 -0.10 -11.37 19.97
N MET A 120 -0.53 -10.12 19.97
CA MET A 120 0.17 -9.03 20.63
C MET A 120 -0.04 -9.11 22.13
N THR A 121 1.06 -8.96 22.87
CA THR A 121 1.06 -9.00 24.34
C THR A 121 1.59 -7.68 24.89
N GLU A 122 1.34 -7.41 26.18
CA GLU A 122 1.87 -6.21 26.85
C GLU A 122 3.42 -6.22 26.90
N ASN A 123 4.05 -7.39 26.89
CA ASN A 123 5.49 -7.52 26.84
C ASN A 123 6.01 -7.38 25.41
N LEU A 124 6.71 -6.27 25.16
CA LEU A 124 7.27 -5.96 23.84
C LEU A 124 8.20 -7.06 23.31
N HIS A 125 9.02 -7.68 24.16
CA HIS A 125 9.97 -8.72 23.74
C HIS A 125 9.25 -9.98 23.26
N VAL A 126 8.21 -10.40 23.97
CA VAL A 126 7.36 -11.55 23.57
C VAL A 126 6.69 -11.26 22.23
N SER A 127 6.11 -10.06 22.08
CA SER A 127 5.52 -9.61 20.81
C SER A 127 6.54 -9.66 19.66
N PHE A 128 7.77 -9.16 19.86
CA PHE A 128 8.84 -9.26 18.85
C PHE A 128 9.19 -10.70 18.49
N THR A 129 9.34 -11.57 19.48
CA THR A 129 9.68 -12.99 19.24
C THR A 129 8.58 -13.68 18.43
N VAL A 130 7.31 -13.44 18.77
CA VAL A 130 6.16 -13.98 18.03
C VAL A 130 6.16 -13.46 16.59
N LEU A 131 6.40 -12.15 16.39
CA LEU A 131 6.47 -11.56 15.05
C LEU A 131 7.54 -12.23 14.18
N VAL A 132 8.75 -12.37 14.72
CA VAL A 132 9.88 -12.98 14.01
C VAL A 132 9.60 -14.44 13.70
N LEU A 133 9.05 -15.19 14.66
CA LEU A 133 8.70 -16.60 14.48
C LEU A 133 7.61 -16.79 13.41
N MET A 134 6.53 -16.00 13.46
CA MET A 134 5.48 -16.03 12.44
C MET A 134 6.03 -15.72 11.05
N THR A 135 6.90 -14.71 10.95
CA THR A 135 7.54 -14.33 9.68
C THR A 135 8.44 -15.46 9.17
N ALA A 136 9.24 -16.09 10.04
CA ALA A 136 10.13 -17.18 9.68
C ALA A 136 9.34 -18.42 9.20
N VAL A 137 8.27 -18.79 9.90
CA VAL A 137 7.40 -19.92 9.54
C VAL A 137 6.74 -19.66 8.18
N LEU A 138 6.12 -18.49 7.98
CA LEU A 138 5.52 -18.14 6.68
C LEU A 138 6.56 -18.13 5.56
N THR A 139 7.76 -17.59 5.82
CA THR A 139 8.86 -17.59 4.85
C THR A 139 9.23 -19.01 4.44
N ALA A 140 9.39 -19.93 5.40
CA ALA A 140 9.71 -21.33 5.13
C ALA A 140 8.62 -22.01 4.28
N VAL A 141 7.34 -21.78 4.60
CA VAL A 141 6.20 -22.30 3.84
C VAL A 141 6.21 -21.78 2.40
N PHE A 142 6.43 -20.49 2.19
CA PHE A 142 6.41 -19.89 0.85
C PHE A 142 7.63 -20.24 0.01
N LEU A 143 8.77 -20.52 0.63
CA LEU A 143 9.96 -20.99 -0.08
C LEU A 143 9.89 -22.47 -0.48
N PHE A 144 9.02 -23.26 0.17
CA PHE A 144 8.92 -24.69 -0.10
C PHE A 144 8.56 -24.95 -1.57
N ARG A 145 9.48 -25.65 -2.26
CA ARG A 145 9.42 -26.04 -3.68
C ARG A 145 8.98 -24.92 -4.63
N ALA A 146 9.45 -23.69 -4.38
CA ALA A 146 9.03 -22.50 -5.11
C ALA A 146 10.02 -22.10 -6.23
N SER A 147 9.55 -22.03 -7.48
CA SER A 147 10.18 -21.19 -8.50
C SER A 147 9.94 -19.70 -8.20
N TYR A 148 10.75 -18.78 -8.71
CA TYR A 148 10.56 -17.34 -8.49
C TYR A 148 9.19 -16.85 -8.96
N VAL A 149 8.71 -17.32 -10.12
CA VAL A 149 7.38 -16.96 -10.63
C VAL A 149 6.28 -17.47 -9.70
N SER A 150 6.35 -18.74 -9.27
CA SER A 150 5.36 -19.30 -8.32
C SER A 150 5.40 -18.60 -6.96
N LEU A 151 6.58 -18.19 -6.50
CA LEU A 151 6.78 -17.47 -5.25
C LEU A 151 6.13 -16.08 -5.31
N PHE A 152 6.42 -15.29 -6.34
CA PHE A 152 5.84 -13.97 -6.54
C PHE A 152 4.33 -14.02 -6.75
N LEU A 153 3.84 -15.03 -7.48
CA LEU A 153 2.41 -15.30 -7.64
C LEU A 153 1.75 -15.53 -6.27
N ARG A 154 2.28 -16.46 -5.47
CA ARG A 154 1.72 -16.79 -4.15
C ARG A 154 1.73 -15.59 -3.20
N ILE A 155 2.84 -14.85 -3.14
CA ILE A 155 2.96 -13.66 -2.28
C ILE A 155 1.99 -12.56 -2.72
N GLY A 156 1.97 -12.25 -4.03
CA GLY A 156 1.07 -11.25 -4.58
C GLY A 156 -0.41 -11.60 -4.33
N ALA A 157 -0.77 -12.87 -4.57
CA ALA A 157 -2.14 -13.36 -4.37
C ALA A 157 -2.56 -13.27 -2.90
N VAL A 158 -1.78 -13.82 -1.97
CA VAL A 158 -2.18 -13.88 -0.56
C VAL A 158 -2.35 -12.48 0.04
N LEU A 159 -1.44 -11.55 -0.26
CA LEU A 159 -1.49 -10.18 0.25
C LEU A 159 -2.66 -9.40 -0.34
N SER A 160 -2.81 -9.45 -1.66
CA SER A 160 -3.89 -8.73 -2.33
C SER A 160 -5.26 -9.26 -1.90
N LEU A 161 -5.46 -10.58 -1.89
CA LEU A 161 -6.72 -11.19 -1.47
C LEU A 161 -7.01 -10.95 0.02
N ALA A 162 -6.01 -11.07 0.92
CA ALA A 162 -6.23 -10.81 2.33
C ALA A 162 -6.69 -9.37 2.60
N LEU A 163 -6.08 -8.37 1.94
CA LEU A 163 -6.47 -6.98 2.09
C LEU A 163 -7.82 -6.66 1.43
N ILE A 164 -8.11 -7.24 0.26
CA ILE A 164 -9.43 -7.09 -0.39
C ILE A 164 -10.53 -7.67 0.50
N LEU A 165 -10.36 -8.90 0.97
CA LEU A 165 -11.35 -9.57 1.81
C LEU A 165 -11.56 -8.82 3.13
N ASP A 166 -10.47 -8.34 3.75
CA ASP A 166 -10.58 -7.54 4.96
C ASP A 166 -11.35 -6.24 4.70
N LEU A 167 -11.06 -5.50 3.62
CA LEU A 167 -11.80 -4.30 3.26
C LEU A 167 -13.29 -4.59 3.03
N LEU A 168 -13.62 -5.63 2.27
CA LEU A 168 -15.01 -6.00 1.97
C LEU A 168 -15.79 -6.41 3.22
N THR A 169 -15.12 -7.02 4.21
CA THR A 169 -15.71 -7.42 5.50
C THR A 169 -15.73 -6.32 6.56
N GLY A 170 -15.30 -5.10 6.21
CA GLY A 170 -15.36 -3.92 7.10
C GLY A 170 -14.04 -3.54 7.78
N ALA A 171 -12.90 -3.93 7.19
CA ALA A 171 -11.55 -3.59 7.63
C ALA A 171 -11.23 -4.04 9.08
N ASN A 172 -11.67 -5.25 9.45
CA ASN A 172 -11.56 -5.75 10.81
C ASN A 172 -10.12 -6.01 11.25
N LEU A 173 -9.24 -6.38 10.32
CA LEU A 173 -7.82 -6.60 10.54
C LEU A 173 -7.05 -5.29 10.39
N ILE A 174 -7.29 -4.54 9.31
CA ILE A 174 -6.66 -3.26 9.02
C ILE A 174 -6.87 -2.29 10.19
N LYS A 175 -8.05 -2.22 10.78
CA LYS A 175 -8.35 -1.27 11.88
C LYS A 175 -7.50 -1.44 13.14
N SER A 176 -6.94 -2.64 13.37
CA SER A 176 -6.09 -2.97 14.53
C SER A 176 -4.64 -3.24 14.17
N SER A 177 -4.32 -3.34 12.88
CA SER A 177 -2.99 -3.71 12.39
C SER A 177 -1.93 -2.62 12.60
N VAL A 178 -0.66 -3.03 12.61
CA VAL A 178 0.50 -2.14 12.85
C VAL A 178 0.65 -1.07 11.76
N LEU A 179 0.34 -1.41 10.50
CA LEU A 179 0.36 -0.50 9.36
C LEU A 179 -1.02 0.16 9.09
N GLY A 180 -1.98 -0.08 9.98
CA GLY A 180 -3.38 0.31 9.83
C GLY A 180 -3.70 1.69 10.41
N TYR A 181 -4.79 1.74 11.19
CA TYR A 181 -5.32 2.99 11.73
C TYR A 181 -4.51 3.50 12.92
N ASP A 182 -4.52 4.82 13.11
CA ASP A 182 -3.91 5.48 14.27
C ASP A 182 -4.93 6.49 14.85
N PRO A 183 -5.89 6.00 15.66
CA PRO A 183 -6.92 6.86 16.24
C PRO A 183 -6.37 7.86 17.25
N ILE A 184 -5.29 7.52 17.97
CA ILE A 184 -4.69 8.38 19.00
C ILE A 184 -4.08 9.62 18.34
N SER A 185 -3.35 9.44 17.24
CA SER A 185 -2.79 10.58 16.50
C SER A 185 -3.80 11.27 15.59
N GLY A 186 -5.04 10.76 15.52
CA GLY A 186 -6.07 11.25 14.59
C GLY A 186 -5.71 11.10 13.11
N ALA A 187 -4.77 10.22 12.77
CA ALA A 187 -4.23 10.15 11.41
C ALA A 187 -5.20 9.45 10.44
N ARG A 188 -5.93 8.43 10.91
CA ARG A 188 -6.96 7.72 10.13
C ARG A 188 -7.86 6.87 11.04
N PHE A 189 -9.16 6.88 10.77
CA PHE A 189 -10.17 6.13 11.53
C PHE A 189 -10.88 5.02 10.72
N TYR A 190 -10.95 5.15 9.40
CA TYR A 190 -11.58 4.20 8.48
C TYR A 190 -10.86 4.21 7.12
N GLY A 191 -11.26 3.33 6.21
CA GLY A 191 -10.67 3.26 4.86
C GLY A 191 -9.43 2.38 4.77
N ILE A 192 -8.63 2.58 3.72
CA ILE A 192 -7.29 1.98 3.59
C ILE A 192 -6.20 3.05 3.77
N GLY A 193 -5.27 2.77 4.68
CA GLY A 193 -4.09 3.60 4.93
C GLY A 193 -3.13 3.64 3.75
N ASN A 194 -2.24 4.64 3.70
CA ASN A 194 -1.31 4.80 2.58
C ASN A 194 -0.24 3.70 2.55
N GLU A 195 0.07 3.13 3.71
CA GLU A 195 0.92 1.96 3.89
C GLU A 195 0.32 0.73 3.18
N TYR A 196 -0.88 0.29 3.59
CA TYR A 196 -1.54 -0.86 2.98
C TYR A 196 -2.02 -0.60 1.56
N MET A 197 -2.31 0.65 1.19
CA MET A 197 -2.62 1.03 -0.19
C MET A 197 -1.44 0.72 -1.11
N GLY A 198 -0.23 1.14 -0.75
CA GLY A 198 0.97 0.84 -1.55
C GLY A 198 1.26 -0.66 -1.62
N ILE A 199 1.10 -1.37 -0.50
CA ILE A 199 1.21 -2.84 -0.46
C ILE A 199 0.21 -3.51 -1.39
N LEU A 200 -1.07 -3.12 -1.35
CA LEU A 200 -2.12 -3.71 -2.18
C LEU A 200 -1.86 -3.45 -3.66
N ILE A 201 -1.49 -2.23 -4.06
CA ILE A 201 -1.17 -1.91 -5.46
C ILE A 201 0.04 -2.72 -5.94
N GLY A 202 1.14 -2.71 -5.16
CA GLY A 202 2.37 -3.43 -5.52
C GLY A 202 2.17 -4.94 -5.61
N SER A 203 1.50 -5.54 -4.62
CA SER A 203 1.23 -6.98 -4.58
C SER A 203 0.21 -7.41 -5.65
N ALA A 204 -0.80 -6.59 -5.96
CA ALA A 204 -1.76 -6.86 -7.03
C ALA A 204 -1.11 -6.86 -8.42
N VAL A 205 -0.23 -5.88 -8.70
CA VAL A 205 0.54 -5.85 -9.96
C VAL A 205 1.48 -7.06 -10.02
N LEU A 206 2.19 -7.37 -8.93
CA LEU A 206 3.09 -8.52 -8.88
C LEU A 206 2.33 -9.83 -9.12
N PHE A 207 1.13 -9.98 -8.54
CA PHE A 207 0.26 -11.13 -8.74
C PHE A 207 -0.10 -11.32 -10.21
N ILE A 208 -0.71 -10.31 -10.84
CA ILE A 208 -1.15 -10.39 -12.23
C ILE A 208 0.04 -10.57 -13.19
N ALA A 209 1.14 -9.84 -12.97
CA ALA A 209 2.34 -10.00 -13.78
C ALA A 209 2.93 -11.42 -13.67
N SER A 210 2.86 -12.05 -12.49
CA SER A 210 3.29 -13.43 -12.29
C SER A 210 2.35 -14.44 -12.94
N VAL A 211 1.03 -14.18 -12.94
CA VAL A 211 0.05 -15.00 -13.67
C VAL A 211 0.38 -15.01 -15.17
N TYR A 212 0.63 -13.85 -15.77
CA TYR A 212 1.00 -13.75 -17.19
C TYR A 212 2.39 -14.32 -17.51
N GLN A 213 3.30 -14.32 -16.53
CA GLN A 213 4.63 -14.89 -16.69
C GLN A 213 4.64 -16.41 -16.55
N SER A 214 3.66 -16.98 -15.85
CA SER A 214 3.54 -18.42 -15.68
C SER A 214 3.34 -19.13 -17.04
N GLU A 215 3.71 -20.41 -17.13
CA GLU A 215 3.68 -21.18 -18.40
C GLU A 215 2.27 -21.36 -18.98
N LEU A 216 1.23 -20.92 -18.26
CA LEU A 216 -0.12 -20.77 -18.76
C LEU A 216 -0.14 -19.61 -19.74
N LYS A 217 -0.12 -19.88 -21.06
CA LYS A 217 -0.40 -18.85 -22.07
C LYS A 217 -1.73 -18.17 -21.72
N PRO A 218 -1.72 -16.91 -21.24
CA PRO A 218 -2.92 -16.30 -20.71
C PRO A 218 -3.89 -16.08 -21.88
N GLY A 219 -4.99 -16.84 -21.90
CA GLY A 219 -6.04 -16.70 -22.90
C GLY A 219 -6.82 -15.40 -22.72
N TYR A 220 -7.70 -15.11 -23.67
CA TYR A 220 -8.58 -13.92 -23.64
C TYR A 220 -9.33 -13.75 -22.32
N LEU A 221 -9.77 -14.86 -21.71
CA LEU A 221 -10.43 -14.86 -20.41
C LEU A 221 -9.56 -14.29 -19.28
N ILE A 222 -8.29 -14.70 -19.20
CA ILE A 222 -7.36 -14.19 -18.17
C ILE A 222 -7.13 -12.68 -18.34
N SER A 223 -7.12 -12.20 -19.59
CA SER A 223 -7.01 -10.76 -19.86
C SER A 223 -8.22 -9.98 -19.38
N ILE A 224 -9.44 -10.48 -19.66
CA ILE A 224 -10.67 -9.85 -19.14
C ILE A 224 -10.67 -9.87 -17.62
N LEU A 225 -10.37 -11.00 -16.99
CA LEU A 225 -10.36 -11.13 -15.53
C LEU A 225 -9.33 -10.19 -14.89
N SER A 226 -8.17 -10.02 -15.52
CA SER A 226 -7.13 -9.09 -15.03
C SER A 226 -7.55 -7.63 -15.16
N ALA A 227 -8.18 -7.25 -16.28
CA ALA A 227 -8.75 -5.92 -16.46
C ALA A 227 -9.83 -5.64 -15.42
N PHE A 228 -10.76 -6.59 -15.23
CA PHE A 228 -11.81 -6.49 -14.23
C PHE A 228 -11.23 -6.36 -12.82
N PHE A 229 -10.24 -7.17 -12.47
CA PHE A 229 -9.56 -7.12 -11.17
C PHE A 229 -8.95 -5.74 -10.89
N PHE A 230 -8.27 -5.14 -11.88
CA PHE A 230 -7.70 -3.80 -11.74
C PHE A 230 -8.75 -2.68 -11.65
N VAL A 231 -9.82 -2.75 -12.45
CA VAL A 231 -10.94 -1.81 -12.35
C VAL A 231 -11.63 -1.92 -11.00
N PHE A 232 -11.88 -3.15 -10.54
CA PHE A 232 -12.46 -3.43 -9.23
C PHE A 232 -11.61 -2.87 -8.09
N LEU A 233 -10.28 -3.08 -8.11
CA LEU A 233 -9.40 -2.52 -7.09
C LEU A 233 -9.39 -0.99 -7.10
N THR A 234 -9.40 -0.38 -8.29
CA THR A 234 -9.47 1.09 -8.42
C THR A 234 -10.78 1.64 -7.81
N TYR A 235 -11.90 0.95 -8.06
CA TYR A 235 -13.18 1.26 -7.41
C TYR A 235 -13.15 1.05 -5.89
N LEU A 236 -12.54 -0.04 -5.43
CA LEU A 236 -12.42 -0.35 -4.01
C LEU A 236 -11.72 0.78 -3.25
N PHE A 237 -10.65 1.36 -3.82
CA PHE A 237 -9.94 2.49 -3.23
C PHE A 237 -10.81 3.75 -3.09
N ILE A 238 -11.59 4.12 -4.10
CA ILE A 238 -12.37 5.36 -4.07
C ILE A 238 -13.69 5.21 -3.31
N SER A 239 -14.21 3.99 -3.16
CA SER A 239 -15.50 3.72 -2.52
C SER A 239 -15.53 4.29 -1.10
N PRO A 240 -16.52 5.13 -0.75
CA PRO A 240 -16.65 5.68 0.60
C PRO A 240 -16.84 4.61 1.66
N ARG A 241 -17.45 3.47 1.29
CA ARG A 241 -17.76 2.38 2.22
C ARG A 241 -16.52 1.59 2.63
N TRP A 242 -15.58 1.39 1.71
CA TRP A 242 -14.45 0.49 1.92
C TRP A 242 -13.11 1.22 1.96
N GLY A 243 -12.62 1.75 0.83
CA GLY A 243 -11.27 2.28 0.73
C GLY A 243 -11.13 3.74 1.17
N ALA A 244 -12.07 4.61 0.79
CA ALA A 244 -12.05 6.05 1.06
C ALA A 244 -10.67 6.73 0.84
N ASN A 245 -9.93 6.28 -0.17
CA ASN A 245 -8.58 6.74 -0.48
C ASN A 245 -8.48 7.19 -1.95
N PHE A 246 -8.75 8.48 -2.18
CA PHE A 246 -8.72 9.09 -3.51
C PHE A 246 -7.33 9.02 -4.16
N GLY A 247 -6.27 9.35 -3.42
CA GLY A 247 -4.91 9.28 -3.94
C GLY A 247 -4.48 7.86 -4.30
N GLY A 248 -4.95 6.86 -3.54
CA GLY A 248 -4.82 5.44 -3.86
C GLY A 248 -5.50 5.06 -5.17
N SER A 249 -6.72 5.56 -5.43
CA SER A 249 -7.41 5.29 -6.69
C SER A 249 -6.68 5.84 -7.92
N LEU A 250 -6.12 7.06 -7.82
CA LEU A 250 -5.33 7.66 -8.90
C LEU A 250 -4.01 6.90 -9.12
N THR A 251 -3.36 6.49 -8.03
CA THR A 251 -2.15 5.65 -8.05
C THR A 251 -2.41 4.31 -8.72
N ALA A 252 -3.50 3.64 -8.32
CA ALA A 252 -3.96 2.37 -8.87
C ALA A 252 -4.26 2.49 -10.36
N LEU A 253 -4.99 3.52 -10.77
CA LEU A 253 -5.33 3.74 -12.17
C LEU A 253 -4.07 3.80 -13.04
N VAL A 254 -3.06 4.59 -12.65
CA VAL A 254 -1.82 4.72 -13.42
C VAL A 254 -1.04 3.40 -13.41
N ALA A 255 -0.79 2.82 -12.22
CA ALA A 255 -0.01 1.60 -12.07
C ALA A 255 -0.61 0.42 -12.85
N PHE A 256 -1.93 0.23 -12.74
CA PHE A 256 -2.65 -0.87 -13.38
C PHE A 256 -2.78 -0.66 -14.88
N THR A 257 -2.99 0.58 -15.36
CA THR A 257 -3.03 0.86 -16.80
C THR A 257 -1.70 0.56 -17.45
N ILE A 258 -0.59 1.05 -16.89
CA ILE A 258 0.77 0.78 -17.41
C ILE A 258 1.07 -0.72 -17.38
N THR A 259 0.70 -1.40 -16.30
CA THR A 259 0.85 -2.85 -16.18
C THR A 259 0.07 -3.59 -17.26
N TYR A 260 -1.25 -3.36 -17.34
CA TYR A 260 -2.14 -4.06 -18.27
C TYR A 260 -1.70 -3.88 -19.73
N LEU A 261 -1.36 -2.65 -20.10
CA LEU A 261 -0.85 -2.33 -21.43
C LEU A 261 0.51 -2.97 -21.74
N GLY A 262 1.37 -3.16 -20.73
CA GLY A 262 2.61 -3.90 -20.88
C GLY A 262 2.41 -5.42 -20.92
N LEU A 263 1.30 -5.94 -20.40
CA LEU A 263 1.02 -7.37 -20.41
C LEU A 263 0.43 -7.85 -21.75
N ASP A 264 -0.26 -6.97 -22.48
CA ASP A 264 -0.72 -7.26 -23.83
C ASP A 264 0.45 -7.25 -24.82
N ASP A 265 0.60 -8.29 -25.64
CA ASP A 265 1.66 -8.34 -26.67
C ASP A 265 1.35 -7.45 -27.89
N ARG A 266 0.18 -6.79 -27.87
CA ARG A 266 -0.21 -5.78 -28.87
C ARG A 266 0.65 -4.54 -28.70
N LYS A 267 1.19 -4.04 -29.82
CA LYS A 267 2.03 -2.84 -29.82
C LYS A 267 1.28 -1.66 -29.22
N LEU A 268 1.88 -1.02 -28.22
CA LEU A 268 1.42 0.21 -27.60
C LEU A 268 1.42 1.35 -28.64
N CYS A 269 0.24 1.67 -29.18
CA CYS A 269 0.05 2.88 -29.97
C CYS A 269 -0.25 4.07 -29.07
N ARG A 270 0.23 5.27 -29.42
CA ARG A 270 -0.06 6.54 -28.72
C ARG A 270 -1.57 6.72 -28.49
N ASN A 271 -2.38 6.31 -29.46
CA ASN A 271 -3.83 6.43 -29.39
C ASN A 271 -4.45 5.49 -28.34
N THR A 272 -3.89 4.29 -28.14
CA THR A 272 -4.35 3.35 -27.10
C THR A 272 -4.08 3.89 -25.70
N LEU A 273 -2.93 4.53 -25.50
CA LEU A 273 -2.59 5.22 -24.25
C LEU A 273 -3.52 6.40 -23.97
N LEU A 274 -3.82 7.21 -25.00
CA LEU A 274 -4.75 8.33 -24.88
C LEU A 274 -6.18 7.86 -24.59
N CYS A 275 -6.64 6.78 -25.23
CA CYS A 275 -7.96 6.20 -24.95
C CYS A 275 -8.04 5.61 -23.53
N ALA A 276 -7.02 4.87 -23.10
CA ALA A 276 -6.98 4.32 -21.74
C ALA A 276 -6.96 5.44 -20.68
N ALA A 277 -6.17 6.50 -20.91
CA ALA A 277 -6.17 7.69 -20.07
C ALA A 277 -7.55 8.38 -20.06
N GLY A 278 -8.19 8.53 -21.22
CA GLY A 278 -9.53 9.10 -21.34
C GLY A 278 -10.59 8.31 -20.57
N ILE A 279 -10.59 6.97 -20.70
CA ILE A 279 -11.50 6.09 -19.96
C ILE A 279 -11.23 6.16 -18.46
N GLY A 280 -9.96 6.19 -18.05
CA GLY A 280 -9.58 6.34 -16.65
C GLY A 280 -10.04 7.66 -16.04
N VAL A 281 -9.90 8.76 -16.78
CA VAL A 281 -10.41 10.09 -16.39
C VAL A 281 -11.92 10.09 -16.29
N LEU A 282 -12.63 9.52 -17.27
CA LEU A 282 -14.09 9.40 -17.25
C LEU A 282 -14.58 8.53 -16.09
N PHE A 283 -13.87 7.45 -15.79
CA PHE A 283 -14.19 6.56 -14.67
C PHE A 283 -14.03 7.28 -13.33
N ILE A 284 -12.92 7.99 -13.13
CA ILE A 284 -12.72 8.80 -11.91
C ILE A 284 -13.77 9.93 -11.84
N ALA A 285 -14.05 10.62 -12.95
CA ALA A 285 -15.04 11.68 -12.99
C ALA A 285 -16.44 11.15 -12.61
N ALA A 286 -16.85 10.00 -13.16
CA ALA A 286 -18.10 9.34 -12.82
C ALA A 286 -18.16 8.98 -11.33
N LEU A 287 -17.06 8.46 -10.76
CA LEU A 287 -17.00 8.11 -9.34
C LEU A 287 -16.99 9.33 -8.42
N VAL A 288 -16.35 10.43 -8.81
CA VAL A 288 -16.42 11.69 -8.06
C VAL A 288 -17.84 12.25 -8.09
N LEU A 289 -18.52 12.19 -9.23
CA LEU A 289 -19.92 12.62 -9.37
C LEU A 289 -20.89 11.76 -8.56
N LEU A 290 -20.68 10.44 -8.51
CA LEU A 290 -21.45 9.53 -7.65
C LEU A 290 -21.21 9.81 -6.16
N ASN A 291 -20.01 10.24 -5.78
CA ASN A 291 -19.62 10.59 -4.40
C ASN A 291 -19.95 12.04 -4.00
N PHE A 292 -20.53 12.82 -4.91
CA PHE A 292 -20.87 14.23 -4.67
C PHE A 292 -22.15 14.38 -3.83
N LYS A 293 -23.07 13.41 -3.94
CA LYS A 293 -24.26 13.28 -3.10
C LYS A 293 -24.01 12.10 -2.15
N GLY A 294 -23.45 12.36 -0.97
CA GLY A 294 -23.29 11.30 0.04
C GLY A 294 -24.63 10.65 0.37
N GLU A 295 -24.61 9.37 0.76
CA GLU A 295 -25.83 8.57 1.05
C GLU A 295 -26.74 9.23 2.11
N ASP A 296 -26.21 10.09 2.99
CA ASP A 296 -26.96 10.71 4.10
C ASP A 296 -26.80 12.23 4.21
N GLY A 297 -26.53 12.94 3.10
CA GLY A 297 -26.41 14.40 3.09
C GLY A 297 -25.10 14.95 3.69
N VAL A 298 -24.23 14.10 4.25
CA VAL A 298 -22.87 14.46 4.63
C VAL A 298 -21.97 14.48 3.39
N ILE A 299 -21.55 15.67 2.99
CA ILE A 299 -20.67 15.87 1.85
C ILE A 299 -19.35 15.11 2.07
N SER A 300 -18.98 14.26 1.10
CA SER A 300 -17.70 13.53 1.09
C SER A 300 -16.51 14.50 1.18
N HIS A 301 -15.36 14.07 1.69
CA HIS A 301 -14.15 14.93 1.75
C HIS A 301 -13.80 15.53 0.38
N VAL A 302 -14.02 14.77 -0.70
CA VAL A 302 -13.86 15.23 -2.09
C VAL A 302 -14.92 16.27 -2.44
N GLY A 303 -16.20 16.02 -2.13
CA GLY A 303 -17.27 17.00 -2.34
C GLY A 303 -17.06 18.31 -1.57
N ARG A 304 -16.55 18.26 -0.32
CA ARG A 304 -16.26 19.47 0.47
C ARG A 304 -15.09 20.24 -0.11
N THR A 305 -14.04 19.54 -0.54
CA THR A 305 -12.90 20.15 -1.24
C THR A 305 -13.37 20.85 -2.51
N MET A 306 -14.24 20.21 -3.29
CA MET A 306 -14.82 20.83 -4.49
C MET A 306 -15.69 22.03 -4.14
N ALA A 307 -16.51 21.98 -3.08
CA ALA A 307 -17.31 23.11 -2.63
C ALA A 307 -16.44 24.29 -2.16
N LEU A 308 -15.32 24.02 -1.47
CA LEU A 308 -14.34 25.02 -1.06
C LEU A 308 -13.63 25.63 -2.27
N VAL A 309 -13.17 24.82 -3.22
CA VAL A 309 -12.56 25.30 -4.46
C VAL A 309 -13.54 26.11 -5.31
N SER A 310 -14.82 25.73 -5.36
CA SER A 310 -15.85 26.52 -6.04
C SER A 310 -16.13 27.87 -5.37
N ARG A 311 -15.88 28.01 -4.07
CA ARG A 311 -16.08 29.28 -3.31
C ARG A 311 -14.84 30.15 -3.28
N GLU A 312 -13.66 29.56 -3.04
CA GLU A 312 -12.39 30.27 -2.81
C GLU A 312 -11.48 30.30 -4.05
N GLY A 313 -11.86 29.57 -5.11
CA GLY A 313 -11.16 29.54 -6.38
C GLY A 313 -9.78 28.87 -6.31
N ILE A 314 -8.86 29.35 -7.16
CA ILE A 314 -7.52 28.79 -7.35
C ILE A 314 -6.68 28.85 -6.05
N LYS A 315 -6.97 29.79 -5.13
CA LYS A 315 -6.23 29.96 -3.89
C LYS A 315 -6.27 28.71 -3.00
N GLU A 316 -7.43 28.06 -2.85
CA GLU A 316 -7.54 26.84 -2.04
C GLU A 316 -6.82 25.65 -2.72
N VAL A 317 -6.85 25.57 -4.06
CA VAL A 317 -6.09 24.55 -4.81
C VAL A 317 -4.59 24.69 -4.53
N VAL A 318 -4.06 25.92 -4.59
CA VAL A 318 -2.67 26.21 -4.27
C VAL A 318 -2.38 25.87 -2.80
N GLY A 319 -3.29 26.21 -1.88
CA GLY A 319 -3.19 25.85 -0.46
C GLY A 319 -3.09 24.34 -0.24
N ILE A 320 -3.93 23.55 -0.90
CA ILE A 320 -3.89 22.08 -0.85
C ILE A 320 -2.54 21.56 -1.36
N ILE A 321 -2.06 22.07 -2.50
CA ILE A 321 -0.76 21.68 -3.07
C ILE A 321 0.38 21.99 -2.08
N ILE A 322 0.39 23.17 -1.48
CA ILE A 322 1.42 23.56 -0.50
C ILE A 322 1.34 22.68 0.76
N ARG A 323 0.14 22.40 1.30
CA ARG A 323 -0.02 21.50 2.46
C ARG A 323 0.45 20.08 2.15
N LYS A 324 0.08 19.54 0.99
CA LYS A 324 0.53 18.20 0.54
C LYS A 324 2.03 18.14 0.30
N GLY A 325 2.59 19.17 -0.34
CA GLY A 325 4.01 19.29 -0.61
C GLY A 325 4.84 19.42 0.67
N SER A 326 4.41 20.27 1.60
CA SER A 326 5.09 20.45 2.89
C SER A 326 5.08 19.18 3.75
N MET A 327 3.97 18.41 3.75
CA MET A 327 3.91 17.14 4.44
C MET A 327 4.87 16.10 3.80
N ASN A 328 4.87 15.97 2.47
CA ASN A 328 5.81 15.08 1.79
C ASN A 328 7.27 15.51 2.03
N LEU A 329 7.58 16.80 2.04
CA LEU A 329 8.91 17.30 2.34
C LEU A 329 9.34 16.99 3.79
N LYS A 330 8.42 17.15 4.75
CA LYS A 330 8.65 16.77 6.16
C LYS A 330 8.92 15.27 6.28
N LEU A 331 8.12 14.44 5.61
CA LEU A 331 8.32 12.99 5.59
C LEU A 331 9.62 12.60 4.90
N LEU A 332 10.00 13.24 3.80
CA LEU A 332 11.28 13.01 3.13
C LEU A 332 12.45 13.25 4.08
N ARG A 333 12.39 14.32 4.89
CA ARG A 333 13.46 14.69 5.83
C ARG A 333 13.55 13.77 7.05
N TRP A 334 12.41 13.34 7.61
CA TRP A 334 12.40 12.75 8.96
C TRP A 334 11.85 11.33 9.04
N SER A 335 11.16 10.83 8.01
CA SER A 335 10.55 9.51 8.04
C SER A 335 11.57 8.40 7.80
N LEU A 336 11.46 7.29 8.51
CA LEU A 336 12.22 6.07 8.18
C LEU A 336 11.83 5.53 6.79
N TRP A 337 10.58 5.77 6.37
CA TRP A 337 10.09 5.37 5.04
C TRP A 337 10.83 6.08 3.90
N SER A 338 11.32 7.32 4.11
CA SER A 338 12.09 8.01 3.08
C SER A 338 13.45 7.35 2.86
N ARG A 339 14.08 6.84 3.93
CA ARG A 339 15.37 6.15 3.84
C ARG A 339 15.27 4.88 3.00
N ILE A 340 14.27 4.05 3.25
CA ILE A 340 14.07 2.83 2.46
C ILE A 340 13.60 3.13 1.02
N LEU A 341 12.78 4.17 0.82
CA LEU A 341 12.45 4.65 -0.54
C LEU A 341 13.73 4.99 -1.32
N LEU A 342 14.63 5.77 -0.73
CA LEU A 342 15.91 6.13 -1.34
C LEU A 342 16.75 4.89 -1.61
N VAL A 343 16.83 3.93 -0.68
CA VAL A 343 17.53 2.66 -0.90
C VAL A 343 16.97 1.89 -2.10
N PHE A 344 15.64 1.80 -2.25
CA PHE A 344 15.04 1.15 -3.43
C PHE A 344 15.29 1.93 -4.72
N LEU A 345 15.22 3.26 -4.71
CA LEU A 345 15.54 4.08 -5.89
C LEU A 345 17.01 3.94 -6.28
N SER A 346 17.92 4.01 -5.31
CA SER A 346 19.35 3.76 -5.50
C SER A 346 19.61 2.35 -6.02
N LEU A 347 18.88 1.34 -5.54
CA LEU A 347 18.94 -0.03 -6.05
C LEU A 347 18.53 -0.09 -7.53
N MET A 348 17.45 0.59 -7.94
CA MET A 348 17.02 0.60 -9.35
C MET A 348 18.06 1.25 -10.25
N ILE A 349 18.61 2.38 -9.83
CA ILE A 349 19.71 3.08 -10.53
C ILE A 349 20.94 2.16 -10.60
N PHE A 350 21.28 1.54 -9.48
CA PHE A 350 22.41 0.62 -9.39
C PHE A 350 22.26 -0.55 -10.36
N LEU A 351 21.13 -1.27 -10.35
CA LEU A 351 20.87 -2.39 -11.27
C LEU A 351 20.84 -1.98 -12.75
N PHE A 352 20.54 -0.72 -13.03
CA PHE A 352 20.60 -0.18 -14.39
C PHE A 352 22.03 -0.09 -14.92
N PHE A 353 22.98 0.31 -14.06
CA PHE A 353 24.38 0.46 -14.44
C PHE A 353 25.24 -0.77 -14.14
N HIS A 354 24.87 -1.57 -13.14
CA HIS A 354 25.68 -2.67 -12.61
C HIS A 354 24.83 -3.86 -12.15
N PRO A 355 25.14 -5.08 -12.60
CA PRO A 355 26.03 -5.48 -13.69
C PRO A 355 25.47 -5.09 -15.07
N PRO A 356 26.33 -4.72 -16.05
CA PRO A 356 25.87 -4.28 -17.35
C PRO A 356 25.05 -5.37 -18.04
N GLY A 357 23.83 -5.00 -18.46
CA GLY A 357 22.92 -5.91 -19.17
C GLY A 357 22.12 -6.86 -18.26
N GLN A 358 22.26 -6.82 -16.93
CA GLN A 358 21.51 -7.71 -16.04
C GLN A 358 19.99 -7.44 -16.11
N LEU A 359 19.57 -6.17 -16.07
CA LEU A 359 18.15 -5.82 -16.31
C LEU A 359 17.65 -6.28 -17.68
N ARG A 360 18.51 -6.26 -18.71
CA ARG A 360 18.16 -6.76 -20.05
C ARG A 360 17.98 -8.28 -20.04
N ARG A 361 18.82 -9.02 -19.32
CA ARG A 361 18.68 -10.48 -19.14
C ARG A 361 17.40 -10.82 -18.38
N ILE A 362 17.10 -10.11 -17.30
CA ILE A 362 15.85 -10.24 -16.55
C ILE A 362 14.66 -9.97 -17.46
N LYS A 363 14.69 -8.87 -18.24
CA LYS A 363 13.63 -8.51 -19.20
C LYS A 363 13.43 -9.58 -20.28
N ASN A 364 14.51 -10.18 -20.78
CA ASN A 364 14.41 -11.22 -21.81
C ASN A 364 13.84 -12.54 -21.26
N ARG A 365 14.23 -12.94 -20.04
CA ARG A 365 13.76 -14.18 -19.42
C ARG A 365 12.37 -14.05 -18.80
N TYR A 366 12.08 -12.90 -18.20
CA TYR A 366 10.83 -12.62 -17.49
C TYR A 366 10.17 -11.32 -18.00
N PRO A 367 9.74 -11.27 -19.27
CA PRO A 367 9.23 -10.05 -19.89
C PRO A 367 7.97 -9.51 -19.20
N LYS A 368 7.04 -10.38 -18.82
CA LYS A 368 5.76 -9.97 -18.22
C LYS A 368 5.95 -9.47 -16.79
N LEU A 369 6.82 -10.12 -16.00
CA LEU A 369 7.23 -9.60 -14.69
C LEU A 369 7.92 -8.24 -14.80
N SER A 370 8.78 -8.05 -15.79
CA SER A 370 9.48 -6.77 -16.01
C SER A 370 8.53 -5.61 -16.33
N ASN A 371 7.47 -5.90 -17.09
CA ASN A 371 6.40 -4.93 -17.35
C ASN A 371 5.60 -4.64 -16.08
N GLY A 372 5.34 -5.66 -15.25
CA GLY A 372 4.78 -5.47 -13.90
C GLY A 372 5.65 -4.58 -13.01
N PHE A 373 6.95 -4.82 -12.93
CA PHE A 373 7.88 -3.97 -12.17
C PHE A 373 7.86 -2.51 -12.64
N THR A 374 7.76 -2.29 -13.96
CA THR A 374 7.59 -0.95 -14.52
C THR A 374 6.31 -0.29 -14.01
N GLY A 375 5.18 -1.03 -14.00
CA GLY A 375 3.92 -0.55 -13.43
C GLY A 375 4.01 -0.20 -11.95
N ILE A 376 4.70 -1.01 -11.14
CA ILE A 376 4.93 -0.75 -9.71
C ILE A 376 5.80 0.49 -9.50
N ILE A 377 6.87 0.66 -10.29
CA ILE A 377 7.75 1.84 -10.19
C ILE A 377 7.00 3.11 -10.56
N VAL A 378 6.26 3.11 -11.68
CA VAL A 378 5.44 4.27 -12.07
C VAL A 378 4.36 4.53 -11.03
N GLY A 379 3.70 3.48 -10.51
CA GLY A 379 2.75 3.57 -9.41
C GLY A 379 3.36 4.22 -8.17
N SER A 380 4.57 3.84 -7.77
CA SER A 380 5.27 4.48 -6.65
C SER A 380 5.52 5.98 -6.88
N VAL A 381 5.92 6.37 -8.09
CA VAL A 381 6.11 7.78 -8.43
C VAL A 381 4.78 8.53 -8.34
N THR A 382 3.71 7.98 -8.91
CA THR A 382 2.36 8.54 -8.79
C THR A 382 1.94 8.66 -7.33
N ALA A 383 2.22 7.64 -6.51
CA ALA A 383 1.87 7.63 -5.10
C ALA A 383 2.51 8.80 -4.34
N ILE A 384 3.77 9.11 -4.63
CA ILE A 384 4.52 10.24 -4.04
C ILE A 384 3.87 11.58 -4.41
N LEU A 385 3.37 11.72 -5.64
CA LEU A 385 2.83 12.98 -6.14
C LEU A 385 1.42 13.28 -5.65
N VAL A 386 0.56 12.26 -5.50
CA VAL A 386 -0.89 12.48 -5.34
C VAL A 386 -1.39 12.33 -3.90
N ASN A 387 -0.61 11.67 -3.03
CA ASN A 387 -1.00 11.35 -1.66
C ASN A 387 -0.37 12.28 -0.60
N ASP A 388 -1.08 12.48 0.51
CA ASP A 388 -0.62 13.30 1.65
C ASP A 388 0.64 12.74 2.30
N SER A 389 0.75 11.41 2.41
CA SER A 389 1.96 10.69 2.83
C SER A 389 2.52 9.84 1.70
N GLY A 390 2.70 10.48 0.54
CA GLY A 390 3.13 9.85 -0.71
C GLY A 390 4.48 9.12 -0.61
N VAL A 391 5.43 9.63 0.17
CA VAL A 391 6.71 8.94 0.45
C VAL A 391 6.49 7.54 1.02
N VAL A 392 5.54 7.40 1.95
CA VAL A 392 5.22 6.12 2.61
C VAL A 392 4.53 5.17 1.63
N ALA A 393 3.56 5.68 0.88
CA ALA A 393 2.86 4.91 -0.16
C ALA A 393 3.82 4.43 -1.27
N GLY A 394 4.71 5.30 -1.73
CA GLY A 394 5.71 4.95 -2.73
C GLY A 394 6.70 3.90 -2.23
N ALA A 395 7.25 4.08 -1.02
CA ALA A 395 8.17 3.14 -0.40
C ALA A 395 7.56 1.73 -0.29
N THR A 396 6.33 1.65 0.22
CA THR A 396 5.61 0.38 0.41
C THR A 396 5.23 -0.28 -0.92
N THR A 397 4.89 0.51 -1.94
CA THR A 397 4.65 0.01 -3.31
C THR A 397 5.92 -0.61 -3.89
N LEU A 398 7.07 0.06 -3.77
CA LEU A 398 8.35 -0.38 -4.32
C LEU A 398 8.88 -1.68 -3.73
N ILE A 399 8.44 -2.09 -2.53
CA ILE A 399 8.83 -3.39 -1.95
C ILE A 399 8.57 -4.53 -2.95
N TYR A 400 7.45 -4.46 -3.69
CA TYR A 400 7.01 -5.50 -4.63
C TYR A 400 7.64 -5.39 -6.03
N ALA A 401 8.54 -4.44 -6.25
CA ALA A 401 9.43 -4.41 -7.43
C ALA A 401 10.91 -4.54 -7.03
N GLY A 402 11.35 -3.79 -6.03
CA GLY A 402 12.74 -3.73 -5.60
C GLY A 402 13.26 -5.07 -5.06
N ILE A 403 12.52 -5.71 -4.15
CA ILE A 403 12.94 -7.01 -3.60
C ILE A 403 12.89 -8.11 -4.69
N PRO A 404 11.81 -8.28 -5.48
CA PRO A 404 11.78 -9.22 -6.59
C PRO A 404 12.88 -9.02 -7.63
N LEU A 405 13.16 -7.78 -8.05
CA LEU A 405 14.23 -7.47 -9.00
C LEU A 405 15.59 -7.88 -8.47
N LEU A 406 15.88 -7.59 -7.20
CA LEU A 406 17.15 -7.97 -6.58
C LEU A 406 17.26 -9.48 -6.38
N LEU A 407 16.16 -10.17 -6.07
CA LEU A 407 16.12 -11.64 -6.01
C LEU A 407 16.44 -12.29 -7.36
N LEU A 408 15.89 -11.75 -8.45
CA LEU A 408 16.16 -12.24 -9.80
C LEU A 408 17.60 -11.91 -10.23
N ALA A 409 18.09 -10.71 -9.92
CA ALA A 409 19.48 -10.32 -10.17
C ALA A 409 20.48 -11.28 -9.52
N LEU A 410 20.27 -11.61 -8.24
CA LEU A 410 21.10 -12.57 -7.51
C LEU A 410 21.06 -13.99 -8.13
N ASP A 411 19.91 -14.42 -8.64
CA ASP A 411 19.76 -15.74 -9.31
C ASP A 411 20.58 -15.83 -10.60
N PHE A 412 20.59 -14.75 -11.41
CA PHE A 412 21.37 -14.71 -12.64
C PHE A 412 22.89 -14.75 -12.37
N GLU A 413 23.36 -14.03 -11.35
CA GLU A 413 24.79 -14.04 -10.99
C GLU A 413 25.21 -15.42 -10.42
N ALA A 414 24.32 -16.06 -9.65
CA ALA A 414 24.55 -17.40 -9.12
C ALA A 414 24.68 -18.50 -10.19
N GLY A 415 23.97 -18.34 -11.32
CA GLY A 415 23.99 -19.25 -12.45
C GLY A 415 25.24 -19.12 -13.33
N GLU A 416 25.90 -17.96 -13.32
CA GLU A 416 27.20 -17.74 -13.96
C GLU A 416 28.31 -18.22 -13.00
N LYS A 417 28.65 -19.52 -13.06
CA LYS A 417 29.91 -19.98 -12.44
C LYS A 417 31.05 -19.11 -12.98
N PRO A 418 31.99 -18.65 -12.14
CA PRO A 418 33.17 -17.98 -12.65
C PRO A 418 33.92 -18.98 -13.53
N GLU A 419 34.10 -18.66 -14.80
CA GLU A 419 35.12 -19.31 -15.62
C GLU A 419 36.40 -19.30 -14.79
N LYS A 420 36.93 -20.50 -14.52
CA LYS A 420 38.29 -20.65 -14.05
C LYS A 420 39.14 -19.83 -15.01
N LYS A 421 39.65 -18.68 -14.57
CA LYS A 421 40.74 -17.99 -15.27
C LYS A 421 41.82 -19.05 -15.42
N GLY A 422 41.98 -19.55 -16.63
CA GLY A 422 43.06 -20.44 -16.99
C GLY A 422 44.34 -19.72 -16.62
N THR A 423 45.08 -20.27 -15.68
CA THR A 423 46.51 -20.05 -15.55
C THR A 423 47.13 -20.57 -16.83
N GLY A 424 47.33 -19.67 -17.79
CA GLY A 424 48.28 -19.82 -18.88
C GLY A 424 49.55 -19.08 -18.51
#